data_AF-A0A318QAG3-F1
#
_entry.id   AF-A0A318QAG3-F1
#
_cell.length_a   1.000
_cell.length_b   1.000
_cell.length_c   1.000
_cell.angle_alpha   90.00
_cell.angle_beta   90.00
_cell.angle_gamma   90.00
#
_symmetry.space_group_name_H-M   'P 1'
#
loop_
_entity.id
_entity.type
_entity.pdbx_description
1 polymer ?
#
loop_
_entity_poly.entity_id
_entity_poly.type
_entity_poly.pdbx_seq_one_letter_code
_entity_poly.pdbx_strand_id
1 'polypeptide(L)'
;MMTHKEETMSQHLSDNASSPQKIGVREFRGNLTAYLRQVRQGSTILVTSHDQVVAELRPPASSYGNPPIFSGALNENSGICF
;
A
#
# COMPACT_ATOMS: atom_id res chain seq x y z
N MET A 1 -12.86 -47.61 13.94
CA MET A 1 -12.47 -47.34 12.53
C MET A 1 -12.91 -45.92 12.19
N MET A 2 -11.94 -45.12 11.73
CA MET A 2 -12.01 -43.91 10.87
C MET A 2 -13.42 -43.42 10.45
N THR A 3 -13.85 -42.16 10.54
CA THR A 3 -13.17 -40.89 10.20
C THR A 3 -13.95 -39.69 10.78
N HIS A 4 -13.31 -38.80 11.54
CA HIS A 4 -13.74 -37.41 11.66
C HIS A 4 -12.78 -36.61 10.80
N LYS A 5 -13.22 -36.23 9.60
CA LYS A 5 -12.47 -35.38 8.68
C LYS A 5 -13.02 -33.97 8.86
N GLU A 6 -12.76 -33.39 10.04
CA GLU A 6 -13.20 -32.05 10.36
C GLU A 6 -12.00 -31.12 10.48
N GLU A 7 -12.20 -29.93 9.91
CA GLU A 7 -11.49 -28.70 10.25
C GLU A 7 -10.16 -28.40 9.53
N THR A 8 -10.19 -28.42 8.20
CA THR A 8 -9.34 -27.52 7.40
C THR A 8 -10.19 -26.43 6.76
N MET A 9 -10.82 -25.58 7.56
CA MET A 9 -11.46 -24.35 7.05
C MET A 9 -11.48 -23.24 8.11
N SER A 10 -10.48 -23.20 8.99
CA SER A 10 -10.32 -22.12 9.97
C SER A 10 -9.25 -21.14 9.51
N GLN A 11 -9.55 -20.42 8.44
CA GLN A 11 -8.89 -19.16 8.05
C GLN A 11 -9.68 -18.66 6.85
N HIS A 12 -10.58 -17.69 7.00
CA HIS A 12 -10.98 -16.71 5.96
C HIS A 12 -12.16 -15.82 6.40
N LEU A 13 -12.71 -15.98 7.61
CA LEU A 13 -13.84 -15.19 8.09
C LEU A 13 -13.44 -14.33 9.30
N SER A 14 -12.60 -13.32 9.10
CA SER A 14 -12.44 -12.20 10.04
C SER A 14 -11.60 -11.13 9.37
N ASP A 15 -12.25 -10.23 8.65
CA ASP A 15 -11.83 -8.82 8.49
C ASP A 15 -12.85 -8.08 7.59
N ASN A 16 -14.12 -8.09 8.00
CA ASN A 16 -15.13 -7.19 7.44
C ASN A 16 -15.11 -5.89 8.26
N ALA A 17 -14.09 -5.07 8.04
CA ALA A 17 -14.08 -3.61 8.20
C ALA A 17 -12.66 -3.08 7.96
N SER A 18 -12.31 -2.83 6.69
CA SER A 18 -11.18 -1.94 6.34
C SER A 18 -9.79 -2.35 6.85
N SER A 19 -9.51 -3.65 7.05
CA SER A 19 -8.14 -4.07 7.34
C SER A 19 -7.28 -3.94 6.08
N PRO A 20 -6.13 -3.26 6.13
CA PRO A 20 -5.24 -3.18 4.97
C PRO A 20 -4.71 -4.57 4.60
N GLN A 21 -4.78 -4.91 3.31
CA GLN A 21 -4.46 -6.26 2.82
C GLN A 21 -2.96 -6.54 2.98
N LYS A 22 -2.58 -7.58 3.72
CA LYS A 22 -1.17 -7.96 3.91
C LYS A 22 -0.74 -8.95 2.82
N ILE A 23 0.31 -8.62 2.07
CA ILE A 23 0.86 -9.47 1.00
C ILE A 23 2.36 -9.65 1.15
N GLY A 24 2.87 -10.85 0.85
CA GLY A 24 4.30 -11.10 0.90
C GLY A 24 5.07 -10.47 -0.28
N VAL A 25 6.33 -10.08 -0.07
CA VAL A 25 7.21 -9.54 -1.14
C VAL A 25 7.30 -10.42 -2.39
N ARG A 26 7.25 -11.75 -2.22
CA ARG A 26 7.30 -12.72 -3.32
C ARG A 26 6.04 -12.65 -4.18
N GLU A 27 4.91 -12.48 -3.53
CA GLU A 27 3.58 -12.43 -4.14
C GLU A 27 3.34 -11.06 -4.78
N PHE A 28 3.74 -9.99 -4.09
CA PHE A 28 3.77 -8.63 -4.62
C PHE A 28 4.59 -8.51 -5.92
N ARG A 29 5.76 -9.14 -6.00
CA ARG A 29 6.60 -9.13 -7.22
C ARG A 29 5.93 -9.82 -8.41
N GLY A 30 5.20 -10.91 -8.19
CA GLY A 30 4.52 -11.64 -9.27
C GLY A 30 3.26 -10.95 -9.76
N ASN A 31 2.58 -10.20 -8.88
CA ASN A 31 1.27 -9.61 -9.12
C ASN A 31 1.25 -8.08 -9.03
N LEU A 32 2.41 -7.43 -9.19
CA LEU A 32 2.57 -5.98 -8.99
C LEU A 32 1.50 -5.16 -9.72
N THR A 33 1.28 -5.42 -11.01
CA THR A 33 0.30 -4.68 -11.82
C THR A 33 -1.14 -4.85 -11.32
N ALA A 34 -1.51 -6.03 -10.83
CA ALA A 34 -2.84 -6.27 -10.27
C ALA A 34 -3.04 -5.45 -9.00
N TYR A 35 -2.06 -5.50 -8.10
CA TYR A 35 -2.09 -4.74 -6.85
C TYR A 35 -2.08 -3.23 -7.06
N LEU A 36 -1.28 -2.72 -7.99
CA LEU A 36 -1.29 -1.29 -8.33
C LEU A 36 -2.65 -0.80 -8.83
N ARG A 37 -3.41 -1.65 -9.56
CA ARG A 37 -4.78 -1.30 -9.98
C ARG A 37 -5.73 -1.23 -8.79
N GLN A 38 -5.64 -2.17 -7.85
CA GLN A 38 -6.45 -2.13 -6.62
C GLN A 38 -6.11 -0.90 -5.77
N VAL A 39 -4.82 -0.59 -5.62
CA VAL A 39 -4.36 0.59 -4.89
C VAL A 39 -4.86 1.88 -5.53
N ARG A 40 -4.88 1.97 -6.87
CA ARG A 40 -5.49 3.10 -7.59
C ARG A 40 -6.99 3.23 -7.37
N GLN A 41 -7.69 2.13 -7.09
CA GLN A 41 -9.14 2.12 -6.82
C GLN A 41 -9.49 2.50 -5.38
N GLY A 42 -8.50 2.70 -4.50
CA GLY A 42 -8.75 3.06 -3.11
C GLY A 42 -8.26 2.02 -2.09
N SER A 43 -7.68 0.90 -2.53
CA SER A 43 -7.22 -0.15 -1.61
C SER A 43 -5.89 0.21 -0.95
N THR A 44 -5.74 -0.16 0.32
CA THR A 44 -4.47 -0.08 1.05
C THR A 44 -3.89 -1.48 1.24
N ILE A 45 -2.62 -1.64 0.89
CA ILE A 45 -1.92 -2.92 0.88
C ILE A 45 -0.64 -2.79 1.69
N LEU A 46 -0.42 -3.67 2.66
CA LEU A 46 0.82 -3.80 3.39
C LEU A 46 1.67 -4.91 2.77
N VAL A 47 2.85 -4.56 2.30
CA VAL A 47 3.83 -5.53 1.83
C VAL A 47 4.66 -6.00 3.01
N THR A 48 4.68 -7.31 3.24
CA THR A 48 5.44 -7.96 4.31
C THR A 48 6.57 -8.83 3.75
N SER A 49 7.66 -8.93 4.51
CA SER A 49 8.77 -9.85 4.28
C SER A 49 9.12 -10.49 5.62
N HIS A 50 9.17 -11.82 5.69
CA HIS A 50 9.41 -12.54 6.95
C HIS A 50 8.54 -12.01 8.11
N ASP A 51 7.23 -11.86 7.85
CA ASP A 51 6.23 -11.34 8.79
C ASP A 51 6.43 -9.88 9.25
N GLN A 52 7.40 -9.16 8.67
CA GLN A 52 7.64 -7.74 8.93
C GLN A 52 7.08 -6.88 7.79
N VAL A 53 6.35 -5.82 8.12
CA VAL A 53 5.88 -4.85 7.13
C VAL A 53 7.08 -4.06 6.60
N VAL A 54 7.34 -4.17 5.30
CA VAL A 54 8.45 -3.48 4.61
C VAL A 54 7.97 -2.29 3.79
N ALA A 55 6.71 -2.30 3.35
CA ALA A 55 6.13 -1.18 2.61
C ALA A 55 4.61 -1.14 2.80
N GLU A 56 4.06 0.05 2.59
CA GLU A 56 2.62 0.27 2.45
C GLU A 56 2.36 0.89 1.08
N LEU A 57 1.41 0.32 0.35
CA LEU A 57 0.86 0.89 -0.85
C LEU A 57 -0.51 1.46 -0.54
N ARG A 58 -0.68 2.73 -0.88
CA ARG A 58 -1.92 3.47 -0.75
C ARG A 58 -2.18 4.26 -2.02
N PRO A 59 -3.43 4.66 -2.29
CA PRO A 59 -3.74 5.52 -3.41
C PRO A 59 -2.84 6.76 -3.41
N PRO A 60 -2.37 7.23 -4.57
CA PRO A 60 -1.59 8.46 -4.64
C PRO A 60 -2.42 9.59 -4.02
N ALA A 61 -1.80 10.35 -3.12
CA ALA A 61 -2.43 11.58 -2.64
C ALA A 61 -2.65 12.52 -3.83
N SER A 62 -3.82 13.15 -3.89
CA SER A 62 -4.24 14.05 -4.98
C SER A 62 -3.24 15.18 -5.29
N SER A 63 -2.32 15.44 -4.36
CA SER A 63 -1.28 16.46 -4.41
C SER A 63 0.00 16.07 -5.18
N TYR A 64 0.16 14.83 -5.65
CA TYR A 64 1.37 14.48 -6.44
C TYR A 64 1.37 15.05 -7.88
N GLY A 65 0.22 15.55 -8.37
CA GLY A 65 0.08 16.11 -9.72
C GLY A 65 0.32 17.62 -9.82
N ASN A 66 0.33 18.34 -8.70
CA ASN A 66 0.73 19.73 -8.65
C ASN A 66 1.92 19.76 -7.69
N PRO A 67 3.18 19.87 -8.16
CA PRO A 67 4.24 20.26 -7.24
C PRO A 67 3.73 21.48 -6.48
N PRO A 68 3.94 21.60 -5.16
CA PRO A 68 3.65 22.85 -4.49
C PRO A 68 4.35 23.90 -5.34
N ILE A 69 3.56 24.74 -6.01
CA ILE A 69 4.10 25.93 -6.65
C ILE A 69 4.77 26.60 -5.47
N PHE A 70 6.10 26.54 -5.41
CA PHE A 70 6.86 27.48 -4.63
C PHE A 70 6.57 28.80 -5.33
N SER A 71 5.42 29.39 -5.03
CA SER A 71 5.17 30.80 -5.19
C SER A 71 6.05 31.46 -4.15
N GLY A 72 7.37 31.32 -4.34
CA GLY A 72 8.30 32.35 -3.98
C GLY A 72 7.82 33.55 -4.76
N ALA A 73 6.96 34.33 -4.13
CA ALA A 73 6.96 35.75 -4.33
C ALA A 73 8.43 36.15 -4.27
N LEU A 74 9.00 36.34 -5.46
CA LEU A 74 10.16 37.13 -5.77
C LEU A 74 10.12 38.39 -4.91
N ASN A 75 10.67 38.29 -3.71
CA ASN A 75 11.26 39.43 -3.08
C ASN A 75 12.63 39.57 -3.76
N GLU A 76 12.67 40.55 -4.64
CA GLU A 76 13.85 41.18 -5.20
C GLU A 76 14.77 41.75 -4.11
N ASN A 77 15.27 40.89 -3.21
CA ASN A 77 16.51 41.15 -2.49
C ASN A 77 17.10 39.87 -1.89
N SER A 78 18.30 39.55 -2.36
CA SER A 78 19.35 38.76 -1.68
C SER A 78 19.24 37.22 -1.70
N GLY A 79 20.21 36.63 -2.42
CA GLY A 79 20.93 35.45 -1.93
C GLY A 79 20.63 34.12 -2.63
N ILE A 80 21.21 33.93 -3.82
CA ILE A 80 21.42 32.58 -4.37
C ILE A 80 22.34 31.80 -3.41
N CYS A 81 21.87 30.67 -2.89
CA CYS A 81 22.72 29.69 -2.23
C CYS A 81 23.10 28.61 -3.26
N PHE A 82 24.40 28.49 -3.55
CA PHE A 82 25.03 27.39 -4.30
C PHE A 82 25.28 26.19 -3.38
#